data_AF-A0A354FF16-F1
#
_entry.id   AF-A0A354FF16-F1
#
_cell.length_a   1.000
_cell.length_b   1.000
_cell.length_c   1.000
_cell.angle_alpha   90.00
_cell.angle_beta   90.00
_cell.angle_gamma   90.00
#
_symmetry.space_group_name_H-M   'P 1'
#
loop_
_entity.id
_entity.type
_entity.pdbx_description
1 polymer ?
#
loop_
_entity_poly.entity_id
_entity_poly.type
_entity_poly.pdbx_seq_one_letter_code
_entity_poly.pdbx_strand_id
1 'polypeptide(L)' 'VDICPYKAIELKTIEDRHRGDRQVASVNSGLCQGCGACTVACRAGAIDLKGFTNEQVLAEVDALCL' A
#
# COMPACT_ATOMS: atom_id res chain seq x y z
N VAL A 1 -7.73 -3.22 10.73
CA VAL A 1 -7.00 -3.34 9.44
C VAL A 1 -7.58 -4.53 8.72
N ASP A 2 -8.80 -4.36 8.21
CA ASP A 2 -9.70 -5.50 7.97
C ASP A 2 -9.82 -5.85 6.49
N ILE A 3 -9.22 -5.06 5.60
CA ILE A 3 -9.29 -5.28 4.15
C ILE A 3 -8.44 -6.45 3.66
N CYS A 4 -7.40 -6.84 4.41
CA CYS A 4 -6.52 -7.94 4.00
C CYS A 4 -7.06 -9.28 4.51
N PRO A 5 -7.54 -10.18 3.63
CA PRO A 5 -8.07 -11.47 4.06
C PRO A 5 -6.98 -12.37 4.67
N TYR A 6 -5.71 -12.10 4.37
CA TYR A 6 -4.55 -12.83 4.86
C TYR A 6 -3.96 -12.24 6.15
N LYS A 7 -4.57 -11.17 6.69
CA LYS A 7 -4.09 -10.47 7.90
C LYS A 7 -2.62 -10.03 7.81
N ALA A 8 -2.17 -9.67 6.61
CA ALA A 8 -0.78 -9.32 6.35
C ALA A 8 -0.42 -7.87 6.74
N ILE A 9 -1.36 -7.08 7.25
CA ILE A 9 -1.16 -5.64 7.50
C ILE A 9 -1.36 -5.33 8.98
N GLU A 10 -0.39 -4.63 9.57
CA GLU A 10 -0.36 -4.23 10.98
C GLU A 10 -0.09 -2.71 11.11
N LEU A 11 -0.51 -2.11 12.23
CA LEU A 11 -0.16 -0.71 12.54
C LEU A 11 1.08 -0.71 13.44
N LYS A 12 2.10 0.06 13.03
CA LYS A 12 3.32 0.30 13.81
C LYS A 12 3.37 1.75 14.23
N THR A 13 3.80 2.01 15.46
CA THR A 13 4.17 3.35 15.89
C THR A 13 5.58 3.64 15.40
N ILE A 14 5.76 4.75 14.70
CA ILE A 14 7.07 5.28 14.31
C ILE A 14 7.28 6.63 14.99
N GLU A 15 8.50 6.84 15.46
CA GLU A 15 8.93 8.12 16.00
C GLU A 15 9.33 9.04 14.85
N ASP A 16 8.64 10.16 14.69
CA ASP A 16 9.00 11.21 13.75
C ASP A 16 9.59 12.40 14.52
N ARG A 17 10.87 12.73 14.27
CA ARG A 17 11.56 13.85 14.95
C ARG A 17 10.90 15.21 14.74
N HIS A 18 10.04 15.37 13.74
CA HIS A 18 9.36 16.63 13.44
C HIS A 18 7.86 16.58 13.71
N ARG A 19 7.24 15.39 13.69
CA ARG A 19 5.79 15.23 13.87
C ARG A 19 5.36 14.46 15.12
N GLY A 20 6.32 14.01 15.93
CA GLY A 20 6.06 13.15 17.08
C GLY A 20 5.66 11.73 16.68
N ASP A 21 5.29 10.92 17.66
CA ASP A 21 4.90 9.54 17.44
C ASP A 21 3.64 9.45 16.60
N ARG A 22 3.69 8.65 15.54
CA ARG A 22 2.53 8.42 14.66
C ARG A 22 2.41 6.96 14.29
N GLN A 23 1.18 6.54 14.04
CA GLN A 23 0.90 5.19 13.56
C GLN A 23 0.96 5.14 12.03
N VAL A 24 1.61 4.11 11.52
CA VAL A 24 1.71 3.81 10.09
C VAL A 24 1.37 2.35 9.82
N ALA A 25 0.76 2.07 8.68
CA ALA A 25 0.53 0.70 8.23
C ALA A 25 1.85 0.07 7.75
N SER A 26 2.09 -1.18 8.13
CA SER A 26 3.23 -1.99 7.73
C SER A 26 2.71 -3.33 7.21
N VAL A 27 3.30 -3.83 6.13
CA VAL A 27 2.90 -5.09 5.49
C VAL A 27 3.94 -6.17 5.78
N ASN A 28 3.49 -7.33 6.24
CA ASN A 28 4.29 -8.54 6.31
C ASN A 28 4.33 -9.21 4.93
N SER A 29 5.47 -9.12 4.26
CA SER A 29 5.68 -9.71 2.94
C SER A 29 5.58 -11.23 2.90
N GLY A 30 5.83 -11.92 4.02
CA GLY A 30 5.72 -13.38 4.10
C GLY A 30 4.26 -13.88 4.11
N LEU A 31 3.30 -13.03 4.50
CA LEU A 31 1.87 -13.36 4.48
C LEU A 31 1.14 -12.79 3.26
N CYS A 32 1.66 -11.71 2.67
CA CYS A 32 1.03 -11.00 1.56
C CYS A 32 0.97 -11.88 0.30
N GLN A 33 -0.25 -12.14 -0.19
CA GLN A 33 -0.49 -12.90 -1.44
C GLN A 33 -0.58 -12.00 -2.69
N GLY A 34 -0.39 -10.69 -2.56
CA GLY A 34 -0.38 -9.77 -3.71
C GLY A 34 -1.74 -9.49 -4.35
N CYS A 35 -2.87 -9.66 -3.65
CA CYS A 35 -4.21 -9.44 -4.23
C CYS A 35 -4.58 -7.97 -4.55
N GLY A 36 -3.81 -6.99 -4.09
CA GLY A 36 -4.04 -5.56 -4.40
C GLY A 36 -5.21 -4.87 -3.66
N ALA A 37 -6.04 -5.56 -2.88
CA ALA A 37 -7.19 -4.92 -2.22
C ALA A 37 -6.83 -3.73 -1.31
N CYS A 38 -5.67 -3.77 -0.66
CA CYS A 38 -5.19 -2.69 0.20
C CYS A 38 -4.70 -1.44 -0.56
N THR A 39 -4.20 -1.59 -1.80
CA THR A 39 -3.73 -0.45 -2.60
C THR A 39 -4.90 0.40 -3.05
N VAL A 40 -5.98 -0.24 -3.53
CA VAL A 40 -7.22 0.43 -3.93
C VAL A 40 -7.93 1.08 -2.74
N ALA A 41 -7.92 0.44 -1.57
CA ALA A 41 -8.56 0.98 -0.37
C ALA A 41 -7.79 2.16 0.25
N CYS A 42 -6.50 2.33 -0.06
CA CYS A 42 -5.67 3.36 0.56
C CYS A 42 -5.98 4.74 -0.01
N ARG A 43 -6.78 5.53 0.72
CA ARG A 43 -7.12 6.91 0.33
C ARG A 43 -5.91 7.83 0.17
N ALA A 44 -4.82 7.55 0.88
CA ALA A 44 -3.60 8.34 0.82
C ALA A 44 -2.68 7.94 -0.35
N GLY A 45 -2.96 6.83 -1.04
CA GLY A 45 -2.05 6.29 -2.07
C GLY A 45 -0.68 5.87 -1.52
N ALA A 46 -0.59 5.55 -0.23
CA ALA A 46 0.69 5.33 0.46
C ALA A 46 1.28 3.92 0.30
N ILE A 47 0.58 3.02 -0.41
CA ILE A 47 0.96 1.61 -0.57
C ILE A 47 0.79 1.21 -2.03
N ASP A 48 1.80 0.52 -2.56
CA ASP A 48 1.81 -0.05 -3.91
C ASP A 48 1.86 -1.57 -3.90
N LEU A 49 1.43 -2.16 -5.01
CA LEU A 49 1.59 -3.58 -5.27
C LEU A 49 2.86 -3.78 -6.10
N LYS A 50 3.78 -4.60 -5.61
CA LYS A 50 5.04 -4.88 -6.32
C LYS A 50 4.75 -5.47 -7.70
N GLY A 51 5.26 -4.82 -8.75
CA GLY A 51 5.05 -5.21 -10.16
C GLY A 51 3.79 -4.62 -10.80
N PHE A 52 2.96 -3.93 -10.01
CA PHE A 52 1.75 -3.21 -10.45
C PHE A 52 1.61 -1.93 -9.62
N THR A 53 2.66 -1.10 -9.58
CA THR A 53 2.57 0.19 -8.87
C THR A 53 1.58 1.10 -9.57
N ASN A 54 1.03 2.08 -8.84
CA ASN A 54 0.07 3.01 -9.42
C ASN A 54 0.66 3.74 -10.65
N GLU A 55 1.95 4.10 -10.62
CA GLU A 55 2.61 4.72 -11.78
C GLU A 55 2.71 3.77 -12.96
N GLN A 56 2.98 2.48 -12.73
CA GLN A 56 3.06 1.50 -13.80
C GLN A 56 1.70 1.31 -14.49
N VAL A 57 0.62 1.22 -13.70
CA VAL A 57 -0.74 1.07 -14.22
C VAL A 57 -1.16 2.31 -15.00
N LEU A 58 -0.86 3.51 -14.48
CA LEU A 58 -1.17 4.75 -15.20
C LEU A 58 -0.36 4.88 -16.49
N ALA A 59 0.92 4.50 -16.48
CA ALA A 59 1.74 4.50 -17.69
C ALA A 59 1.20 3.54 -18.77
N GLU A 60 0.64 2.39 -18.38
CA GLU A 60 -0.01 1.46 -19.32
C GLU A 60 -1.27 2.09 -19.95
N VAL A 61 -2.08 2.78 -19.16
CA VAL A 61 -3.27 3.50 -19.65
C VAL A 61 -2.88 4.63 -20.59
N ASP A 62 -1.90 5.46 -20.19
CA ASP A 62 -1.41 6.57 -20.99
C ASP A 62 -0.87 6.10 -22.33
N ALA A 63 -0.13 4.99 -22.36
CA ALA A 63 0.40 4.41 -23.60
C ALA A 63 -0.68 3.90 -24.58
N LEU A 64 -1.90 3.61 -24.08
CA LEU A 64 -3.03 3.17 -24.90
C LEU A 64 -3.94 4.32 -25.34
N CYS A 65 -3.97 5.42 -24.59
CA CYS A 65 -4.91 6.52 -24.78
C CYS A 65 -4.30 7.83 -25.30
N LEU A 66 -2.97 7.94 -25.37
CA LEU A 66 -2.22 9.06 -25.98
C LEU A 66 -1.54 8.63 -27.29
#